data_AF-A0A540L671-F1
#
_entry.id   AF-A0A540L671-F1
#
_cell.length_a   1.000
_cell.length_b   1.000
_cell.length_c   1.000
_cell.angle_alpha   90.00
_cell.angle_beta   90.00
_cell.angle_gamma   90.00
#
_symmetry.space_group_name_H-M   'P 1'
#
loop_
_entity.id
_entity.type
_entity.pdbx_description
1 polymer ?
#
loop_
_entity_poly.entity_id
_entity_poly.type
_entity_poly.pdbx_seq_one_letter_code
_entity_poly.pdbx_strand_id
1 'polypeptide(L)'
;MVVKVLKRNTKRIDQSSGDEISEMASVTKEDRISSLPWDVLDGILVRLPLKEVVRTSILSRRWRHKWTGISQFVIDDKCIPSRILDKVARWESIMEILCQVQLHHTGPIEKFKLAAYCRPDHSDLDQWIHFLADKGLKEFILQEFDTIKRFNLPFCLFACPLLNRLELFGCRIKPSSEAIGFKSVVNLHLNEVCVTGGTLECLVINSPVLERLTLLNIDRQIVLRIGNTNLKYLKVDSNFDDIYLENSPSLACVDIGLRARVVPRLFGSEGGKLIRVIGCLHAIKKLSLSSAILAFLGNNGVPDKLPTLLPHLSVLELRDVQLDSLTEVLVCVCIFRSAPNLEELHLSVASTTEYYKPAADFLIAKLSNHDFEQLKVAKIRAVQNVQTETIFIQLLLAHSPVLKRMTIVHYGSRILPTEVLEQSVPASKDVEIFNLCV
;
A
#
# COMPACT_ATOMS: atom_id res chain seq x y z
N MET A 1 24.24 -33.93 3.04
CA MET A 1 25.44 -33.16 3.47
C MET A 1 24.94 -32.10 4.45
N VAL A 2 25.22 -32.10 5.75
CA VAL A 2 26.47 -32.34 6.48
C VAL A 2 26.10 -32.92 7.86
N VAL A 3 26.41 -34.19 8.11
CA VAL A 3 26.56 -34.74 9.47
C VAL A 3 27.74 -35.69 9.40
N LYS A 4 28.87 -35.31 9.99
CA LYS A 4 29.96 -36.14 10.53
C LYS A 4 31.19 -35.26 10.73
N VAL A 5 31.55 -34.97 11.99
CA VAL A 5 32.89 -35.16 12.57
C VAL A 5 32.73 -35.07 14.09
N LEU A 6 32.76 -36.20 14.79
CA LEU A 6 33.10 -36.28 16.20
C LEU A 6 34.00 -37.50 16.38
N LYS A 7 35.30 -37.25 16.60
CA LYS A 7 36.23 -38.14 17.31
C LYS A 7 37.52 -37.36 17.55
N ARG A 8 37.78 -37.00 18.81
CA ARG A 8 39.14 -36.77 19.30
C ARG A 8 39.21 -37.10 20.80
N ASN A 9 39.83 -38.25 21.06
CA ASN A 9 40.76 -38.61 22.12
C ASN A 9 40.51 -38.09 23.55
N THR A 10 39.98 -38.98 24.39
CA THR A 10 40.26 -39.04 25.84
C THR A 10 41.66 -39.60 26.08
N LYS A 11 42.55 -38.81 26.67
CA LYS A 11 43.75 -39.30 27.37
C LYS A 11 43.50 -39.22 28.87
N ARG A 12 43.64 -40.37 29.54
CA ARG A 12 43.73 -40.54 31.00
C ARG A 12 45.03 -39.91 31.52
N ILE A 13 44.95 -39.22 32.67
CA ILE A 13 46.01 -39.15 33.67
C ILE A 13 45.33 -39.26 35.04
N ASP A 14 45.82 -40.18 35.87
CA ASP A 14 45.36 -40.48 37.23
C ASP A 14 45.99 -39.56 38.30
N GLN A 15 45.15 -39.26 39.32
CA GLN A 15 45.35 -39.11 40.78
C GLN A 15 46.54 -38.35 41.41
N SER A 16 46.19 -37.39 42.30
CA SER A 16 46.71 -37.19 43.68
C SER A 16 46.30 -35.77 44.17
N SER A 17 45.29 -35.59 45.03
CA SER A 17 45.33 -35.57 46.52
C SER A 17 45.15 -34.14 47.05
N GLY A 18 44.28 -33.95 48.05
CA GLY A 18 44.25 -32.75 48.91
C GLY A 18 42.89 -32.06 49.02
N ASP A 19 42.27 -32.23 50.18
CA ASP A 19 40.99 -31.65 50.61
C ASP A 19 40.92 -30.12 50.52
N GLU A 20 39.78 -29.61 50.05
CA GLU A 20 39.11 -28.41 50.59
C GLU A 20 37.69 -28.34 50.00
N ILE A 21 36.75 -28.99 50.68
CA ILE A 21 35.32 -28.75 50.51
C ILE A 21 34.99 -27.56 51.41
N SER A 22 34.91 -26.36 50.86
CA SER A 22 34.13 -25.28 51.45
C SER A 22 33.63 -24.32 50.37
N GLU A 23 32.31 -24.40 50.15
CA GLU A 23 31.46 -23.34 49.61
C GLU A 23 31.96 -22.58 48.38
N MET A 24 31.87 -23.23 47.22
CA MET A 24 31.60 -22.52 45.97
C MET A 24 30.25 -23.00 45.47
N ALA A 25 29.18 -22.50 46.09
CA ALA A 25 27.86 -22.54 45.49
C ALA A 25 28.05 -22.02 44.05
N SER A 26 27.84 -22.91 43.07
CA SER A 26 27.88 -22.52 41.68
C SER A 26 26.80 -21.47 41.51
N VAL A 27 27.21 -20.20 41.47
CA VAL A 27 26.36 -19.14 40.96
C VAL A 27 26.19 -19.48 39.48
N THR A 28 25.25 -20.38 39.19
CA THR A 28 24.71 -20.57 37.86
C THR A 28 24.20 -19.20 37.49
N LYS A 29 25.01 -18.47 36.72
CA LYS A 29 24.67 -17.16 36.17
C LYS A 29 23.35 -17.38 35.45
N GLU A 30 22.23 -17.05 36.11
CA GLU A 30 20.91 -17.43 35.63
C GLU A 30 20.78 -16.90 34.20
N ASP A 31 20.37 -17.77 33.29
CA ASP A 31 20.10 -17.38 31.92
C ASP A 31 18.81 -16.55 31.92
N ARG A 32 19.00 -15.25 32.16
CA ARG A 32 17.94 -14.24 32.35
C ARG A 32 17.02 -14.13 31.13
N ILE A 33 17.50 -14.51 29.94
CA ILE A 33 16.67 -14.49 28.73
C ILE A 33 15.84 -15.77 28.67
N SER A 34 16.44 -16.94 28.92
CA SER A 34 15.71 -18.21 28.99
C SER A 34 14.65 -18.30 30.09
N SER A 35 14.71 -17.42 31.10
CA SER A 35 13.74 -17.33 32.19
C SER A 35 12.58 -16.37 31.90
N LEU A 36 12.60 -15.63 30.79
CA LEU A 36 11.51 -14.71 30.44
C LEU A 36 10.20 -15.48 30.16
N PRO A 37 9.05 -14.90 30.50
CA PRO A 37 7.73 -15.39 30.08
C PRO A 37 7.63 -15.60 28.57
N TRP A 38 6.79 -16.56 28.13
CA TRP A 38 6.70 -16.94 26.73
C TRP A 38 6.22 -15.81 25.81
N ASP A 39 5.24 -15.02 26.25
CA ASP A 39 4.75 -13.83 25.57
C ASP A 39 5.86 -12.81 25.28
N VAL A 40 6.76 -12.60 26.24
CA VAL A 40 7.94 -11.72 26.07
C VAL A 40 8.94 -12.35 25.10
N LEU A 41 9.20 -13.66 25.24
CA LEU A 41 10.11 -14.38 24.35
C LEU A 41 9.61 -14.41 22.90
N ASP A 42 8.33 -14.69 22.68
CA ASP A 42 7.70 -14.63 21.36
C ASP A 42 7.85 -13.23 20.78
N GLY A 43 7.54 -12.19 21.57
CA GLY A 43 7.71 -10.78 21.17
C GLY A 43 9.15 -10.38 20.81
N ILE A 44 10.17 -11.06 21.37
CA ILE A 44 11.58 -10.88 20.99
C ILE A 44 11.88 -11.68 19.71
N LEU A 45 11.48 -12.95 19.66
CA LEU A 45 11.79 -13.88 18.57
C LEU A 45 11.16 -13.44 17.25
N VAL A 46 9.91 -12.99 17.23
CA VAL A 46 9.21 -12.54 16.01
C VAL A 46 9.84 -11.31 15.35
N ARG A 47 10.74 -10.60 16.06
CA ARG A 47 11.52 -9.48 15.51
C ARG A 47 12.80 -9.92 14.81
N LEU A 48 13.21 -11.17 14.98
CA LEU A 48 14.35 -11.76 14.29
C LEU A 48 13.91 -12.39 12.96
N PRO A 49 14.76 -12.40 11.92
CA PRO A 49 14.51 -13.21 10.73
C PRO A 49 14.30 -14.67 11.12
N LEU A 50 13.36 -15.37 10.46
CA LEU A 50 12.98 -16.75 10.82
C LEU A 50 14.19 -17.69 10.91
N LYS A 51 15.17 -17.53 10.01
CA LYS A 51 16.43 -18.28 10.04
C LYS A 51 17.23 -18.09 11.32
N GLU A 52 17.28 -16.86 11.85
CA GLU A 52 17.94 -16.55 13.12
C GLU A 52 17.15 -17.08 14.32
N VAL A 53 15.81 -17.03 14.25
CA VAL A 53 14.93 -17.67 15.25
C VAL A 53 15.25 -19.16 15.37
N VAL A 54 15.31 -19.89 14.26
CA VAL A 54 15.67 -21.31 14.26
C VAL A 54 17.10 -21.53 14.74
N ARG A 55 18.04 -20.66 14.40
CA ARG A 55 19.43 -20.71 14.91
C ARG A 55 19.53 -20.57 16.42
N THR A 56 18.58 -19.90 17.09
CA THR A 56 18.58 -19.86 18.56
C THR A 56 18.52 -21.26 19.20
N SER A 57 18.03 -22.27 18.47
CA SER A 57 17.97 -23.67 18.94
C SER A 57 19.31 -24.27 19.35
N ILE A 58 20.44 -23.73 18.87
CA ILE A 58 21.79 -24.19 19.25
C ILE A 58 22.33 -23.51 20.51
N LEU A 59 21.68 -22.46 21.02
CA LEU A 59 22.18 -21.70 22.18
C LEU A 59 22.15 -22.53 23.47
N SER A 60 21.07 -23.29 23.70
CA SER A 60 20.97 -24.19 24.85
C SER A 60 19.88 -25.24 24.67
N ARG A 61 19.84 -26.24 25.56
CA ARG A 61 18.74 -27.23 25.58
C ARG A 61 17.37 -26.59 25.75
N ARG A 62 17.28 -25.44 26.44
CA ARG A 62 16.01 -24.70 26.67
C ARG A 62 15.54 -23.96 25.41
N TRP A 63 16.47 -23.53 24.55
CA TRP A 63 16.15 -22.83 23.30
C TRP A 63 15.81 -23.75 22.14
N ARG A 64 16.19 -25.04 22.23
CA ARG A 64 16.06 -26.03 21.15
C ARG A 64 14.69 -26.03 20.47
N HIS A 65 13.61 -25.84 21.23
CA HIS A 65 12.23 -25.88 20.74
C HIS A 65 11.49 -24.55 20.88
N LYS A 66 12.17 -23.44 21.18
CA LYS A 66 11.48 -22.14 21.34
C LYS A 66 10.90 -21.65 20.01
N TRP A 67 11.56 -21.93 18.90
CA TRP A 67 11.07 -21.56 17.58
C TRP A 67 9.74 -22.24 17.20
N THR A 68 9.38 -23.39 17.81
CA THR A 68 8.16 -24.15 17.46
C THR A 68 6.88 -23.60 18.10
N GLY A 69 6.99 -22.52 18.86
CA GLY A 69 5.85 -21.84 19.48
C GLY A 69 5.55 -20.47 18.87
N ILE A 70 6.40 -19.97 17.96
CA ILE A 70 6.33 -18.56 17.52
C ILE A 70 5.02 -18.26 16.81
N SER A 71 4.44 -17.09 17.09
CA SER A 71 3.14 -16.71 16.52
C SER A 71 3.21 -16.19 15.08
N GLN A 72 4.41 -15.83 14.59
CA GLN A 72 4.59 -15.17 13.30
C GLN A 72 5.67 -15.86 12.45
N PHE A 73 5.30 -16.20 11.22
CA PHE A 73 6.20 -16.78 10.22
C PHE A 73 6.32 -15.84 9.02
N VAL A 74 7.49 -15.20 8.91
CA VAL A 74 7.85 -14.35 7.77
C VAL A 74 8.94 -15.04 6.98
N ILE A 75 8.58 -15.47 5.78
CA ILE A 75 9.47 -16.12 4.81
C ILE A 75 9.78 -15.08 3.74
N ASP A 76 11.03 -14.62 3.75
CA ASP A 76 11.56 -13.68 2.78
C ASP A 76 12.86 -14.21 2.15
N ASP A 77 13.43 -13.45 1.21
CA ASP A 77 14.67 -13.84 0.54
C ASP A 77 15.85 -14.05 1.48
N LYS A 78 15.82 -13.53 2.72
CA LYS A 78 16.88 -13.72 3.72
C LYS A 78 16.85 -15.13 4.32
N CYS A 79 15.71 -15.81 4.23
CA CYS A 79 15.57 -17.20 4.66
C CYS A 79 16.29 -18.16 3.70
N ILE A 80 16.51 -17.76 2.45
CA ILE A 80 17.04 -18.59 1.38
C ILE A 80 18.53 -18.28 1.15
N PRO A 81 19.41 -19.27 0.93
CA PRO A 81 20.79 -19.01 0.56
C PRO A 81 20.89 -18.17 -0.73
N SER A 82 21.63 -17.06 -0.69
CA SER A 82 21.79 -16.12 -1.81
C SER A 82 22.32 -16.75 -3.10
N ARG A 83 23.04 -17.87 -2.99
CA ARG A 83 23.55 -18.65 -4.13
C ARG A 83 22.46 -19.32 -4.99
N ILE A 84 21.24 -19.47 -4.47
CA ILE A 84 20.13 -20.09 -5.19
C ILE A 84 19.38 -19.01 -5.97
N LEU A 85 19.67 -18.91 -7.27
CA LEU A 85 19.04 -17.93 -8.16
C LEU A 85 17.79 -18.49 -8.85
N ASP A 86 17.72 -19.81 -9.04
CA ASP A 86 16.58 -20.46 -9.68
C ASP A 86 15.33 -20.43 -8.80
N LYS A 87 14.21 -19.97 -9.36
CA LYS A 87 12.97 -19.73 -8.61
C LYS A 87 12.32 -21.01 -8.10
N VAL A 88 12.49 -22.13 -8.79
CA VAL A 88 11.91 -23.43 -8.40
C VAL A 88 12.73 -24.02 -7.26
N ALA A 89 14.06 -24.02 -7.38
CA ALA A 89 14.96 -24.45 -6.29
C ALA A 89 14.82 -23.57 -5.02
N ARG A 90 14.52 -22.28 -5.19
CA ARG A 90 14.17 -21.39 -4.06
C ARG A 90 12.88 -21.82 -3.38
N TRP A 91 11.87 -22.25 -4.13
CA TRP A 91 10.63 -22.80 -3.57
C TRP A 91 10.88 -24.12 -2.82
N GLU A 92 11.68 -25.02 -3.35
CA GLU A 92 12.06 -26.27 -2.66
C GLU A 92 12.68 -26.00 -1.29
N SER A 93 13.57 -25.00 -1.21
CA SER A 93 14.17 -24.56 0.06
C SER A 93 13.14 -23.99 1.04
N ILE A 94 12.13 -23.27 0.54
CA ILE A 94 11.01 -22.80 1.36
C ILE A 94 10.18 -23.99 1.83
N MET A 95 9.93 -24.98 0.97
CA MET A 95 9.16 -26.15 1.34
C MET A 95 9.85 -26.98 2.42
N GLU A 96 11.17 -27.11 2.39
CA GLU A 96 11.90 -27.72 3.50
C GLU A 96 11.59 -27.02 4.83
N ILE A 97 11.56 -25.68 4.85
CA ILE A 97 11.19 -24.89 6.03
C ILE A 97 9.74 -25.16 6.42
N LEU A 98 8.80 -25.06 5.47
CA LEU A 98 7.37 -25.24 5.73
C LEU A 98 7.06 -26.64 6.28
N CYS A 99 7.69 -27.69 5.74
CA CYS A 99 7.59 -29.05 6.26
C CYS A 99 8.09 -29.15 7.71
N GLN A 100 9.22 -28.51 8.05
CA GLN A 100 9.70 -28.50 9.44
C GLN A 100 8.72 -27.78 10.37
N VAL A 101 8.13 -26.67 9.93
CA VAL A 101 7.09 -25.96 10.70
C VAL A 101 5.86 -26.85 10.88
N GLN A 102 5.37 -27.48 9.82
CA GLN A 102 4.19 -28.35 9.88
C GLN A 102 4.39 -29.53 10.86
N LEU A 103 5.60 -30.10 10.90
CA LEU A 103 5.92 -31.25 11.76
C LEU A 103 6.12 -30.89 13.22
N HIS A 104 6.64 -29.70 13.52
CA HIS A 104 7.09 -29.35 14.87
C HIS A 104 6.29 -28.24 15.55
N HIS A 105 5.57 -27.41 14.79
CA HIS A 105 4.87 -26.25 15.33
C HIS A 105 3.61 -26.64 16.10
N THR A 106 3.56 -26.25 17.37
CA THR A 106 2.48 -26.63 18.31
C THR A 106 1.58 -25.47 18.69
N GLY A 107 2.00 -24.22 18.43
CA GLY A 107 1.25 -23.01 18.78
C GLY A 107 0.30 -22.52 17.68
N PRO A 108 -0.39 -21.40 17.94
CA PRO A 108 -1.09 -20.66 16.88
C PRO A 108 -0.08 -20.09 15.87
N ILE A 109 -0.55 -19.85 14.64
CA ILE A 109 0.14 -19.10 13.61
C ILE A 109 -0.75 -17.91 13.29
N GLU A 110 -0.54 -16.83 14.01
CA GLU A 110 -1.35 -15.62 13.87
C GLU A 110 -0.97 -14.83 12.62
N LYS A 111 0.28 -14.91 12.18
CA LYS A 111 0.76 -14.22 10.98
C LYS A 111 1.58 -15.14 10.10
N PHE A 112 1.20 -15.19 8.83
CA PHE A 112 2.00 -15.79 7.78
C PHE A 112 2.27 -14.77 6.67
N LYS A 113 3.54 -14.59 6.32
CA LYS A 113 3.99 -13.76 5.20
C LYS A 113 4.95 -14.56 4.33
N LEU A 114 4.61 -14.72 3.05
CA LEU A 114 5.53 -15.17 2.01
C LEU A 114 5.84 -13.97 1.11
N ALA A 115 7.09 -13.52 1.14
CA ALA A 115 7.62 -12.41 0.34
C ALA A 115 9.04 -12.75 -0.12
N ALA A 116 9.12 -13.78 -0.95
CA ALA A 116 10.37 -14.29 -1.49
C ALA A 116 10.26 -14.41 -3.00
N TYR A 117 11.37 -14.12 -3.68
CA TYR A 117 11.52 -14.30 -5.12
C TYR A 117 11.60 -15.79 -5.45
N CYS A 118 10.47 -16.49 -5.40
CA CYS A 118 10.36 -17.93 -5.67
C CYS A 118 9.19 -18.20 -6.63
N ARG A 119 9.10 -19.44 -7.13
CA ARG A 119 7.94 -19.91 -7.90
C ARG A 119 7.26 -21.05 -7.14
N PRO A 120 6.21 -20.75 -6.36
CA PRO A 120 5.48 -21.77 -5.61
C PRO A 120 4.83 -22.81 -6.51
N ASP A 121 4.96 -24.08 -6.13
CA ASP A 121 4.01 -25.07 -6.57
C ASP A 121 2.64 -24.78 -5.94
N HIS A 122 1.60 -24.77 -6.76
CA HIS A 122 0.28 -24.38 -6.31
C HIS A 122 -0.35 -25.43 -5.39
N SER A 123 -0.04 -26.72 -5.56
CA SER A 123 -0.59 -27.77 -4.69
C SER A 123 0.05 -27.69 -3.31
N ASP A 124 1.36 -27.47 -3.25
CA ASP A 124 2.07 -27.28 -1.98
C ASP A 124 1.54 -26.06 -1.22
N LEU A 125 1.39 -24.93 -1.92
CA LEU A 125 0.88 -23.69 -1.32
C LEU A 125 -0.59 -23.83 -0.85
N ASP A 126 -1.42 -24.54 -1.63
CA ASP A 126 -2.81 -24.84 -1.27
C ASP A 126 -2.89 -25.67 0.01
N GLN A 127 -2.14 -26.76 0.10
CA GLN A 127 -2.04 -27.60 1.31
C GLN A 127 -1.55 -26.80 2.52
N TRP A 128 -0.56 -25.93 2.31
CA TRP A 128 -0.04 -25.08 3.36
C TRP A 128 -1.09 -24.08 3.88
N ILE A 129 -1.87 -23.47 2.99
CA ILE A 129 -2.96 -22.57 3.38
C ILE A 129 -4.04 -23.31 4.17
N HIS A 130 -4.37 -24.54 3.78
CA HIS A 130 -5.27 -25.39 4.55
C HIS A 130 -4.76 -25.66 5.96
N PHE A 131 -3.46 -25.96 6.12
CA PHE A 131 -2.84 -26.08 7.43
C PHE A 131 -2.91 -24.79 8.26
N LEU A 132 -2.71 -23.62 7.63
CA LEU A 132 -2.76 -22.33 8.32
C LEU A 132 -4.17 -21.93 8.77
N ALA A 133 -5.22 -22.32 8.04
CA ALA A 133 -6.60 -21.95 8.34
C ALA A 133 -7.01 -22.39 9.76
N ASP A 134 -6.49 -23.52 10.23
CA ASP A 134 -6.79 -24.09 11.55
C ASP A 134 -5.86 -23.58 12.68
N LYS A 135 -4.94 -22.66 12.38
CA LYS A 135 -3.91 -22.17 13.32
C LYS A 135 -4.20 -20.80 13.93
N GLY A 136 -5.43 -20.28 13.79
CA GLY A 136 -5.82 -18.99 14.37
C GLY A 136 -5.26 -17.79 13.60
N LEU A 137 -5.21 -17.90 12.27
CA LEU A 137 -4.62 -16.91 11.37
C LEU A 137 -5.33 -15.55 11.46
N LYS A 138 -4.55 -14.50 11.75
CA LYS A 138 -4.97 -13.09 11.77
C LYS A 138 -4.48 -12.32 10.55
N GLU A 139 -3.24 -12.56 10.11
CA GLU A 139 -2.66 -11.91 8.94
C GLU A 139 -2.14 -12.93 7.93
N PHE A 140 -2.62 -12.83 6.68
CA PHE A 140 -2.14 -13.63 5.56
C PHE A 140 -1.63 -12.73 4.43
N ILE A 141 -0.36 -12.90 4.08
CA ILE A 141 0.34 -12.00 3.15
C ILE A 141 1.10 -12.84 2.13
N LEU A 142 0.75 -12.71 0.86
CA LEU A 142 1.51 -13.24 -0.28
C LEU A 142 1.99 -12.07 -1.13
N GLN A 143 3.30 -11.92 -1.30
CA GLN A 143 3.95 -10.82 -2.01
C GLN A 143 5.14 -11.33 -2.83
N GLU A 144 5.50 -10.63 -3.90
CA GLU A 144 6.82 -10.73 -4.55
C GLU A 144 7.23 -12.13 -5.07
N PHE A 145 6.29 -13.05 -5.26
CA PHE A 145 6.55 -14.37 -5.81
C PHE A 145 6.13 -14.47 -7.29
N ASP A 146 6.86 -15.25 -8.08
CA ASP A 146 6.62 -15.45 -9.50
C ASP A 146 5.51 -16.47 -9.74
N THR A 147 4.58 -16.13 -10.64
CA THR A 147 3.53 -17.06 -11.05
C THR A 147 3.45 -17.12 -12.58
N ILE A 148 3.66 -18.30 -13.17
CA ILE A 148 3.39 -18.53 -14.60
C ILE A 148 1.89 -18.47 -14.86
N LYS A 149 1.09 -18.93 -13.90
CA LYS A 149 -0.37 -18.90 -13.88
C LYS A 149 -0.82 -18.39 -12.52
N ARG A 150 -1.94 -17.67 -12.46
CA ARG A 150 -2.49 -17.18 -11.20
C ARG A 150 -2.85 -18.31 -10.25
N PHE A 151 -2.43 -18.18 -8.99
CA PHE A 151 -2.74 -19.13 -7.92
C PHE A 151 -4.22 -19.07 -7.57
N ASN A 152 -4.93 -20.19 -7.54
CA ASN A 152 -6.33 -20.21 -7.14
C ASN A 152 -6.40 -20.07 -5.62
N LEU A 153 -7.02 -19.01 -5.13
CA LEU A 153 -7.13 -18.79 -3.69
C LEU A 153 -8.05 -19.85 -3.05
N PRO A 154 -7.59 -20.58 -2.02
CA PRO A 154 -8.40 -21.59 -1.35
C PRO A 154 -9.57 -20.96 -0.58
N PHE A 155 -10.73 -21.62 -0.59
CA PHE A 155 -11.95 -21.07 0.03
C PHE A 155 -11.89 -21.02 1.57
N CYS A 156 -11.05 -21.85 2.19
CA CYS A 156 -10.89 -21.89 3.65
C CYS A 156 -10.45 -20.53 4.24
N LEU A 157 -9.76 -19.68 3.47
CA LEU A 157 -9.36 -18.35 3.91
C LEU A 157 -10.55 -17.41 4.15
N PHE A 158 -11.64 -17.55 3.40
CA PHE A 158 -12.86 -16.76 3.63
C PHE A 158 -13.59 -17.18 4.92
N ALA A 159 -13.40 -18.43 5.34
CA ALA A 159 -13.99 -18.98 6.56
C ALA A 159 -13.17 -18.64 7.83
N CYS A 160 -11.95 -18.10 7.71
CA CYS A 160 -11.09 -17.80 8.84
C CYS A 160 -11.69 -16.67 9.70
N PRO A 161 -12.08 -16.95 10.97
CA PRO A 161 -12.84 -16.00 11.77
C PRO A 161 -11.99 -14.87 12.36
N LEU A 162 -10.67 -15.06 12.47
CA LEU A 162 -9.74 -14.09 13.07
C LEU A 162 -8.96 -13.28 12.03
N LEU A 163 -9.15 -13.58 10.73
CA LEU A 163 -8.38 -12.96 9.65
C LEU A 163 -8.76 -11.48 9.55
N ASN A 164 -7.83 -10.60 9.92
CA ASN A 164 -7.98 -9.14 9.95
C ASN A 164 -7.27 -8.44 8.78
N ARG A 165 -6.23 -9.06 8.22
CA ARG A 165 -5.41 -8.49 7.15
C ARG A 165 -5.12 -9.55 6.11
N LEU A 166 -5.54 -9.26 4.88
CA LEU A 166 -5.34 -10.12 3.73
C LEU A 166 -4.64 -9.34 2.63
N GLU A 167 -3.44 -9.77 2.27
CA GLU A 167 -2.71 -9.22 1.13
C GLU A 167 -2.37 -10.33 0.13
N LEU A 168 -2.84 -10.15 -1.10
CA LEU A 168 -2.70 -11.14 -2.14
C LEU A 168 -1.98 -10.54 -3.34
N PHE A 169 -0.94 -11.24 -3.79
CA PHE A 169 -0.23 -11.00 -5.03
C PHE A 169 -0.42 -12.18 -5.97
N GLY A 170 -0.66 -11.95 -7.26
CA GLY A 170 -0.66 -13.02 -8.27
C GLY A 170 -1.76 -14.09 -8.11
N CYS A 171 -2.88 -13.75 -7.46
CA CYS A 171 -3.95 -14.70 -7.14
C CYS A 171 -5.14 -14.63 -8.12
N ARG A 172 -5.94 -15.70 -8.15
CA ARG A 172 -7.25 -15.77 -8.82
C ARG A 172 -8.32 -16.06 -7.78
N ILE A 173 -9.32 -15.19 -7.71
CA ILE A 173 -10.52 -15.39 -6.89
C ILE A 173 -11.65 -15.80 -7.83
N LYS A 174 -12.12 -17.04 -7.69
CA LYS A 174 -13.20 -17.56 -8.53
C LYS A 174 -14.56 -17.08 -8.02
N PRO A 175 -15.53 -16.83 -8.92
CA PRO A 175 -16.91 -16.65 -8.51
C PRO A 175 -17.42 -17.93 -7.84
N SER A 176 -18.21 -17.79 -6.77
CA SER A 176 -18.88 -18.90 -6.10
C SER A 176 -20.40 -18.68 -6.12
N SER A 177 -21.16 -19.76 -5.97
CA SER A 177 -22.61 -19.71 -5.82
C SER A 177 -23.07 -19.12 -4.48
N GLU A 178 -22.16 -19.04 -3.50
CA GLU A 178 -22.40 -18.45 -2.19
C GLU A 178 -21.87 -17.01 -2.10
N ALA A 179 -22.42 -16.24 -1.17
CA ALA A 179 -21.93 -14.91 -0.83
C ALA A 179 -20.52 -15.02 -0.23
N ILE A 180 -19.50 -14.73 -1.05
CA ILE A 180 -18.12 -14.68 -0.59
C ILE A 180 -17.91 -13.37 0.17
N GLY A 181 -17.31 -13.44 1.36
CA GLY A 181 -17.01 -12.30 2.22
C GLY A 181 -16.08 -12.66 3.36
N PHE A 182 -15.60 -11.64 4.07
CA PHE A 182 -14.72 -11.83 5.22
C PHE A 182 -15.35 -11.26 6.48
N LYS A 183 -15.58 -12.09 7.49
CA LYS A 183 -16.23 -11.65 8.73
C LYS A 183 -15.44 -10.60 9.51
N SER A 184 -14.10 -10.68 9.45
CA SER A 184 -13.21 -9.93 10.33
C SER A 184 -12.12 -9.13 9.61
N VAL A 185 -12.07 -9.14 8.27
CA VAL A 185 -11.01 -8.45 7.51
C VAL A 185 -11.22 -6.94 7.58
N VAL A 186 -10.24 -6.27 8.16
CA VAL A 186 -10.13 -4.81 8.29
C VAL A 186 -9.33 -4.22 7.13
N ASN A 187 -8.33 -4.94 6.63
CA ASN A 187 -7.46 -4.51 5.53
C ASN A 187 -7.39 -5.57 4.43
N LEU A 188 -7.92 -5.22 3.26
CA LEU A 188 -7.89 -6.04 2.05
C LEU A 188 -7.01 -5.38 0.98
N HIS A 189 -5.93 -6.04 0.62
CA HIS A 189 -5.00 -5.61 -0.42
C HIS A 189 -4.92 -6.65 -1.53
N LEU A 190 -5.32 -6.27 -2.73
CA LEU A 190 -5.28 -7.12 -3.91
C LEU A 190 -4.34 -6.48 -4.93
N ASN A 191 -3.25 -7.17 -5.28
CA ASN A 191 -2.31 -6.74 -6.30
C ASN A 191 -2.12 -7.84 -7.35
N GLU A 192 -2.24 -7.52 -8.64
CA GLU A 192 -2.15 -8.53 -9.71
C GLU A 192 -3.11 -9.70 -9.41
N VAL A 193 -4.38 -9.39 -9.20
CA VAL A 193 -5.42 -10.38 -8.89
C VAL A 193 -6.41 -10.50 -10.05
N CYS A 194 -6.72 -11.74 -10.43
CA CYS A 194 -7.78 -12.05 -11.39
C CYS A 194 -9.10 -12.28 -10.63
N VAL A 195 -10.04 -11.35 -10.79
CA VAL A 195 -11.37 -11.38 -10.14
C VAL A 195 -12.42 -10.78 -11.08
N THR A 196 -13.69 -11.16 -10.93
CA THR A 196 -14.81 -10.55 -11.68
C THR A 196 -15.42 -9.39 -10.90
N GLY A 197 -16.14 -8.48 -11.58
CA GLY A 197 -16.80 -7.34 -10.93
C GLY A 197 -17.76 -7.77 -9.82
N GLY A 198 -18.67 -8.71 -10.11
CA GLY A 198 -19.64 -9.21 -9.12
C GLY A 198 -18.98 -9.93 -7.95
N THR A 199 -17.89 -10.67 -8.17
CA THR A 199 -17.15 -11.30 -7.05
C THR A 199 -16.48 -10.25 -6.17
N LEU A 200 -15.86 -9.23 -6.75
CA LEU A 200 -15.24 -8.15 -5.98
C LEU A 200 -16.27 -7.36 -5.16
N GLU A 201 -17.42 -7.05 -5.78
CA GLU A 201 -18.54 -6.38 -5.12
C GLU A 201 -19.04 -7.20 -3.92
N CYS A 202 -19.30 -8.50 -4.11
CA CYS A 202 -19.67 -9.40 -3.01
C CYS A 202 -18.62 -9.41 -1.89
N LEU A 203 -17.32 -9.48 -2.20
CA LEU A 203 -16.26 -9.47 -1.19
C LEU A 203 -16.30 -8.20 -0.35
N VAL A 204 -16.51 -7.04 -0.97
CA VAL A 204 -16.52 -5.74 -0.29
C VAL A 204 -17.79 -5.58 0.56
N ILE A 205 -18.96 -5.94 0.03
CA ILE A 205 -20.24 -5.83 0.74
C ILE A 205 -20.29 -6.79 1.94
N ASN A 206 -19.83 -8.03 1.76
CA ASN A 206 -19.86 -9.07 2.79
C ASN A 206 -18.66 -9.00 3.75
N SER A 207 -17.95 -7.87 3.81
CA SER A 207 -16.87 -7.62 4.76
C SER A 207 -17.21 -6.47 5.72
N PRO A 208 -17.99 -6.75 6.79
CA PRO A 208 -18.64 -5.71 7.57
C PRO A 208 -17.67 -4.81 8.35
N VAL A 209 -16.46 -5.25 8.67
CA VAL A 209 -15.46 -4.46 9.42
C VAL A 209 -14.34 -3.89 8.55
N LEU A 210 -14.51 -3.93 7.22
CA LEU A 210 -13.50 -3.49 6.26
C LEU A 210 -13.27 -1.97 6.35
N GLU A 211 -12.06 -1.57 6.75
CA GLU A 211 -11.69 -0.15 6.84
C GLU A 211 -10.77 0.30 5.70
N ARG A 212 -10.00 -0.63 5.11
CA ARG A 212 -9.02 -0.32 4.06
C ARG A 212 -9.12 -1.31 2.91
N LEU A 213 -9.35 -0.77 1.72
CA LEU A 213 -9.36 -1.50 0.45
C LEU A 213 -8.28 -0.95 -0.47
N THR A 214 -7.40 -1.83 -0.97
CA THR A 214 -6.36 -1.48 -1.94
C THR A 214 -6.44 -2.43 -3.14
N LEU A 215 -6.63 -1.87 -4.33
CA LEU A 215 -6.76 -2.59 -5.59
C LEU A 215 -5.68 -2.13 -6.57
N LEU A 216 -4.70 -2.98 -6.84
CA LEU A 216 -3.56 -2.70 -7.72
C LEU A 216 -3.50 -3.74 -8.85
N ASN A 217 -3.24 -3.31 -10.08
CA ASN A 217 -3.05 -4.21 -11.23
C ASN A 217 -4.14 -5.30 -11.39
N ILE A 218 -5.42 -4.98 -11.23
CA ILE A 218 -6.48 -5.98 -11.47
C ILE A 218 -6.49 -6.37 -12.97
N ASP A 219 -6.41 -7.67 -13.27
CA ASP A 219 -6.16 -8.18 -14.64
C ASP A 219 -7.23 -7.83 -15.65
N ARG A 220 -8.48 -7.84 -15.18
CA ARG A 220 -9.65 -7.63 -16.02
C ARG A 220 -10.12 -6.21 -15.81
N GLN A 221 -10.35 -5.52 -16.92
CA GLN A 221 -11.19 -4.34 -16.89
C GLN A 221 -12.59 -4.78 -16.47
N ILE A 222 -13.02 -4.26 -15.32
CA ILE A 222 -14.30 -4.52 -14.70
C ILE A 222 -14.92 -3.19 -14.30
N VAL A 223 -16.24 -3.18 -14.12
CA VAL A 223 -16.91 -2.07 -13.42
C VAL A 223 -16.71 -2.27 -11.92
N LEU A 224 -16.08 -1.30 -11.27
CA LEU A 224 -15.81 -1.29 -9.84
C LEU A 224 -17.04 -0.74 -9.10
N ARG A 225 -17.80 -1.62 -8.46
CA ARG A 225 -18.86 -1.24 -7.51
C ARG A 225 -18.34 -1.46 -6.10
N ILE A 226 -18.08 -0.36 -5.41
CA ILE A 226 -17.50 -0.37 -4.06
C ILE A 226 -18.55 0.22 -3.13
N GLY A 227 -19.17 -0.66 -2.33
CA GLY A 227 -20.16 -0.29 -1.34
C GLY A 227 -19.84 -0.89 0.01
N ASN A 228 -19.37 -0.07 0.96
CA ASN A 228 -19.10 -0.52 2.33
C ASN A 228 -19.17 0.65 3.33
N THR A 229 -19.99 0.49 4.37
CA THR A 229 -20.30 1.55 5.34
C THR A 229 -19.14 1.90 6.27
N ASN A 230 -18.21 0.96 6.49
CA ASN A 230 -17.08 1.10 7.40
C ASN A 230 -15.77 1.46 6.69
N LEU A 231 -15.78 1.53 5.35
CA LEU A 231 -14.60 1.82 4.56
C LEU A 231 -14.11 3.26 4.80
N LYS A 232 -12.87 3.39 5.27
CA LYS A 232 -12.20 4.67 5.57
C LYS A 232 -11.13 5.03 4.54
N TYR A 233 -10.50 4.03 3.93
CA TYR A 233 -9.39 4.20 3.00
C TYR A 233 -9.63 3.37 1.74
N LEU A 234 -9.67 4.03 0.60
CA LEU A 234 -9.74 3.38 -0.71
C LEU A 234 -8.52 3.78 -1.55
N LYS A 235 -7.80 2.78 -2.05
CA LYS A 235 -6.77 2.96 -3.07
C LYS A 235 -7.09 2.09 -4.29
N VAL A 236 -7.20 2.71 -5.45
CA VAL A 236 -7.38 2.03 -6.74
C VAL A 236 -6.29 2.50 -7.68
N ASP A 237 -5.44 1.60 -8.14
CA ASP A 237 -4.44 1.85 -9.18
C ASP A 237 -4.45 0.67 -10.16
N SER A 238 -5.48 0.64 -11.00
CA SER A 238 -5.81 -0.46 -11.90
C SER A 238 -6.61 0.06 -13.08
N ASN A 239 -6.60 -0.63 -14.21
CA ASN A 239 -7.50 -0.29 -15.32
C ASN A 239 -8.90 -0.84 -15.02
N PHE A 240 -9.95 -0.04 -15.21
CA PHE A 240 -11.35 -0.42 -15.00
C PHE A 240 -12.24 0.22 -16.07
N ASP A 241 -13.44 -0.34 -16.27
CA ASP A 241 -14.41 0.19 -17.23
C ASP A 241 -15.16 1.41 -16.66
N ASP A 242 -15.60 1.29 -15.41
CA ASP A 242 -16.26 2.37 -14.69
C ASP A 242 -16.12 2.18 -13.17
N ILE A 243 -16.39 3.22 -12.39
CA ILE A 243 -16.31 3.18 -10.92
C ILE A 243 -17.53 3.83 -10.27
N TYR A 244 -18.09 3.12 -9.29
CA TYR A 244 -19.24 3.50 -8.47
C TYR A 244 -18.84 3.37 -7.00
N LEU A 245 -18.90 4.49 -6.29
CA LEU A 245 -18.65 4.56 -4.85
C LEU A 245 -20.01 4.75 -4.17
N GLU A 246 -20.60 3.65 -3.74
CA GLU A 246 -21.94 3.62 -3.14
C GLU A 246 -21.82 3.43 -1.62
N ASN A 247 -22.79 3.90 -0.84
CA ASN A 247 -22.94 3.57 0.58
C ASN A 247 -21.64 3.59 1.43
N SER A 248 -20.76 4.57 1.19
CA SER A 248 -19.44 4.69 1.82
C SER A 248 -19.29 6.02 2.58
N PRO A 249 -20.14 6.30 3.60
CA PRO A 249 -20.17 7.59 4.29
C PRO A 249 -18.91 7.88 5.11
N SER A 250 -18.16 6.84 5.51
CA SER A 250 -16.96 6.95 6.35
C SER A 250 -15.66 7.18 5.57
N LEU A 251 -15.76 7.33 4.25
CA LEU A 251 -14.60 7.34 3.36
C LEU A 251 -13.80 8.64 3.50
N ALA A 252 -12.70 8.58 4.27
CA ALA A 252 -11.88 9.73 4.62
C ALA A 252 -10.68 9.94 3.69
N CYS A 253 -10.19 8.88 3.05
CA CYS A 253 -9.04 8.95 2.16
C CYS A 253 -9.29 8.14 0.89
N VAL A 254 -9.21 8.81 -0.26
CA VAL A 254 -9.40 8.21 -1.58
C VAL A 254 -8.19 8.49 -2.44
N ASP A 255 -7.59 7.43 -2.99
CA ASP A 255 -6.50 7.49 -3.95
C ASP A 255 -6.92 6.70 -5.19
N ILE A 256 -7.15 7.37 -6.32
CA ILE A 256 -7.55 6.73 -7.57
C ILE A 256 -6.54 7.08 -8.67
N GLY A 257 -6.01 6.05 -9.29
CA GLY A 257 -5.14 6.13 -10.46
C GLY A 257 -5.54 5.11 -11.52
N LEU A 258 -5.22 5.44 -12.77
CA LEU A 258 -5.35 4.58 -13.94
C LEU A 258 -3.97 4.37 -14.58
N ARG A 259 -3.66 3.14 -15.01
CA ARG A 259 -2.30 2.74 -15.44
C ARG A 259 -1.99 2.97 -16.92
N ALA A 260 -2.95 2.96 -17.85
CA ALA A 260 -2.65 3.13 -19.27
C ALA A 260 -3.79 3.64 -20.17
N ARG A 261 -3.36 4.32 -21.25
CA ARG A 261 -3.99 5.17 -22.29
C ARG A 261 -5.30 4.73 -22.99
N VAL A 262 -5.96 3.66 -22.56
CA VAL A 262 -7.24 3.26 -23.14
C VAL A 262 -8.33 3.88 -22.28
N VAL A 263 -8.91 4.97 -22.77
CA VAL A 263 -10.14 5.54 -22.19
C VAL A 263 -11.14 4.40 -22.06
N PRO A 264 -11.68 4.15 -20.86
CA PRO A 264 -12.65 3.10 -20.65
C PRO A 264 -13.77 3.17 -21.69
N ARG A 265 -14.13 2.02 -22.28
CA ARG A 265 -15.16 1.95 -23.33
C ARG A 265 -16.43 2.60 -22.77
N LEU A 266 -16.90 3.61 -23.49
CA LEU A 266 -18.00 4.48 -23.12
C LEU A 266 -19.29 3.65 -22.98
N PHE A 267 -19.60 3.20 -21.77
CA PHE A 267 -20.96 2.78 -21.44
C PHE A 267 -21.65 3.94 -20.74
N GLY A 268 -22.87 4.23 -21.22
CA GLY A 268 -23.62 5.43 -20.92
C GLY A 268 -23.82 5.68 -19.43
N SER A 269 -23.61 6.93 -19.05
CA SER A 269 -24.46 7.56 -18.05
C SER A 269 -24.73 8.99 -18.51
N GLU A 270 -26.00 9.33 -18.67
CA GLU A 270 -26.46 10.71 -18.72
C GLU A 270 -26.22 11.30 -17.33
N GLY A 271 -25.04 11.90 -17.13
CA GLY A 271 -24.58 12.42 -15.85
C GLY A 271 -23.06 12.48 -15.80
N GLY A 272 -22.50 13.63 -15.45
CA GLY A 272 -21.05 13.85 -15.41
C GLY A 272 -20.37 12.87 -14.44
N LYS A 273 -19.41 12.08 -14.93
CA LYS A 273 -18.69 11.05 -14.16
C LYS A 273 -18.05 11.63 -12.90
N LEU A 274 -17.55 12.87 -12.99
CA LEU A 274 -17.03 13.62 -11.87
C LEU A 274 -18.02 13.75 -10.71
N ILE A 275 -19.27 14.14 -10.99
CA ILE A 275 -20.31 14.33 -9.97
C ILE A 275 -20.62 13.01 -9.29
N ARG A 276 -20.75 11.93 -10.07
CA ARG A 276 -21.08 10.60 -9.56
C ARG A 276 -20.00 10.02 -8.65
N VAL A 277 -18.72 10.21 -9.00
CA VAL A 277 -17.60 9.62 -8.25
C VAL A 277 -17.18 10.49 -7.07
N ILE A 278 -17.02 11.80 -7.30
CA ILE A 278 -16.50 12.72 -6.27
C ILE A 278 -17.61 13.34 -5.44
N GLY A 279 -18.79 13.60 -6.04
CA GLY A 279 -19.91 14.24 -5.33
C GLY A 279 -20.49 13.39 -4.19
N CYS A 280 -20.20 12.09 -4.13
CA CYS A 280 -20.61 11.22 -3.03
C CYS A 280 -19.66 11.25 -1.82
N LEU A 281 -18.50 11.92 -1.92
CA LEU A 281 -17.40 11.85 -0.96
C LEU A 281 -17.50 12.91 0.16
N HIS A 282 -18.61 12.93 0.89
CA HIS A 282 -18.92 14.00 1.84
C HIS A 282 -17.94 14.08 3.04
N ALA A 283 -17.43 12.95 3.52
CA ALA A 283 -16.52 12.87 4.66
C ALA A 283 -15.03 12.89 4.30
N ILE A 284 -14.69 13.15 3.03
CA ILE A 284 -13.33 13.04 2.53
C ILE A 284 -12.40 14.07 3.17
N LYS A 285 -11.24 13.62 3.64
CA LYS A 285 -10.16 14.46 4.18
C LYS A 285 -8.99 14.58 3.21
N LYS A 286 -8.66 13.47 2.54
CA LYS A 286 -7.60 13.40 1.53
C LYS A 286 -8.12 12.80 0.23
N LEU A 287 -7.93 13.52 -0.88
CA LEU A 287 -8.21 13.04 -2.23
C LEU A 287 -6.92 13.01 -3.03
N SER A 288 -6.64 11.90 -3.70
CA SER A 288 -5.54 11.79 -4.63
C SER A 288 -5.97 11.20 -5.96
N LEU A 289 -5.57 11.86 -7.06
CA LEU A 289 -5.98 11.55 -8.42
C LEU A 289 -4.77 11.62 -9.35
N SER A 290 -4.62 10.67 -10.29
CA SER A 290 -3.65 10.78 -11.39
C SER A 290 -4.23 11.45 -12.64
N SER A 291 -3.39 11.92 -13.58
CA SER A 291 -3.85 12.53 -14.85
C SER A 291 -4.87 11.67 -15.59
N ALA A 292 -4.60 10.37 -15.76
CA ALA A 292 -5.51 9.50 -16.50
C ALA A 292 -6.91 9.42 -15.87
N ILE A 293 -7.04 9.48 -14.53
CA ILE A 293 -8.36 9.54 -13.89
C ILE A 293 -9.00 10.92 -14.03
N LEU A 294 -8.23 12.01 -14.01
CA LEU A 294 -8.76 13.36 -14.28
C LEU A 294 -9.37 13.43 -15.68
N ALA A 295 -8.66 12.94 -16.70
CA ALA A 295 -9.18 12.84 -18.07
C ALA A 295 -10.44 11.96 -18.15
N PHE A 296 -10.48 10.84 -17.42
CA PHE A 296 -11.67 9.99 -17.34
C PHE A 296 -12.88 10.69 -16.71
N LEU A 297 -12.67 11.41 -15.60
CA LEU A 297 -13.74 12.11 -14.87
C LEU A 297 -14.28 13.32 -15.64
N GLY A 298 -13.43 13.96 -16.45
CA GLY A 298 -13.81 15.10 -17.26
C GLY A 298 -14.61 14.77 -18.53
N ASN A 299 -14.74 13.48 -18.87
CA ASN A 299 -15.60 13.05 -19.96
C ASN A 299 -17.08 13.27 -19.60
N ASN A 300 -17.87 13.65 -20.61
CA ASN A 300 -19.31 13.96 -20.52
C ASN A 300 -19.63 15.26 -19.75
N GLY A 301 -18.70 16.22 -19.78
CA GLY A 301 -18.92 17.58 -19.27
C GLY A 301 -18.54 17.71 -17.79
N VAL A 302 -17.88 18.83 -17.47
CA VAL A 302 -17.44 19.18 -16.12
C VAL A 302 -18.26 20.39 -15.66
N PRO A 303 -18.99 20.30 -14.54
CA PRO A 303 -19.68 21.46 -14.00
C PRO A 303 -18.65 22.48 -13.47
N ASP A 304 -19.06 23.75 -13.39
CA ASP A 304 -18.21 24.82 -12.86
C ASP A 304 -17.81 24.58 -11.39
N LYS A 305 -18.72 23.92 -10.65
CA LYS A 305 -18.61 23.52 -9.24
C LYS A 305 -19.45 22.25 -9.01
N LEU A 306 -19.04 21.39 -8.09
CA LEU A 306 -19.81 20.20 -7.72
C LEU A 306 -21.13 20.61 -7.04
N PRO A 307 -22.23 19.87 -7.28
CA PRO A 307 -23.50 20.09 -6.59
C PRO A 307 -23.38 19.95 -5.06
N THR A 308 -22.52 19.03 -4.61
CA THR A 308 -22.20 18.78 -3.21
C THR A 308 -20.79 19.27 -2.92
N LEU A 309 -20.64 20.09 -1.87
CA LEU A 309 -19.34 20.58 -1.41
C LEU A 309 -18.54 19.45 -0.74
N LEU A 310 -17.22 19.63 -0.71
CA LEU A 310 -16.26 18.79 -0.02
C LEU A 310 -15.70 19.55 1.21
N PRO A 311 -16.52 19.81 2.25
CA PRO A 311 -16.14 20.70 3.35
C PRO A 311 -15.00 20.14 4.21
N HIS A 312 -14.77 18.83 4.20
CA HIS A 312 -13.73 18.18 4.99
C HIS A 312 -12.42 17.97 4.23
N LEU A 313 -12.40 18.24 2.92
CA LEU A 313 -11.22 18.01 2.08
C LEU A 313 -10.14 19.03 2.44
N SER A 314 -9.08 18.56 3.09
CA SER A 314 -7.94 19.37 3.53
C SER A 314 -6.69 19.10 2.71
N VAL A 315 -6.54 17.91 2.14
CA VAL A 315 -5.37 17.52 1.35
C VAL A 315 -5.80 17.03 -0.03
N LEU A 316 -5.32 17.71 -1.08
CA LEU A 316 -5.52 17.32 -2.46
C LEU A 316 -4.18 16.99 -3.12
N GLU A 317 -4.03 15.77 -3.62
CA GLU A 317 -2.81 15.28 -4.26
C GLU A 317 -3.07 14.85 -5.71
N LEU A 318 -2.64 15.68 -6.66
CA LEU A 318 -2.79 15.44 -8.09
C LEU A 318 -1.46 14.96 -8.67
N ARG A 319 -1.46 13.78 -9.31
CA ARG A 319 -0.26 13.13 -9.84
C ARG A 319 -0.20 13.19 -11.36
N ASP A 320 0.94 13.67 -11.86
CA ASP A 320 1.31 13.70 -13.27
C ASP A 320 0.27 14.44 -14.14
N VAL A 321 -0.25 15.57 -13.65
CA VAL A 321 -1.29 16.38 -14.30
C VAL A 321 -0.76 17.05 -15.56
N GLN A 322 -1.57 17.07 -16.61
CA GLN A 322 -1.33 17.81 -17.84
C GLN A 322 -2.03 19.18 -17.76
N LEU A 323 -1.30 20.24 -17.40
CA LEU A 323 -1.85 21.60 -17.28
C LEU A 323 -2.21 22.24 -18.63
N ASP A 324 -1.78 21.64 -19.74
CA ASP A 324 -2.18 21.96 -21.12
C ASP A 324 -3.49 21.26 -21.54
N SER A 325 -3.95 20.26 -20.79
CA SER A 325 -5.21 19.56 -21.03
C SER A 325 -6.39 20.33 -20.44
N LEU A 326 -7.22 20.93 -21.31
CA LEU A 326 -8.43 21.66 -20.90
C LEU A 326 -9.36 20.80 -20.01
N THR A 327 -9.49 19.51 -20.33
CA THR A 327 -10.33 18.57 -19.58
C THR A 327 -9.80 18.35 -18.16
N GLU A 328 -8.50 18.09 -18.01
CA GLU A 328 -7.90 17.89 -16.67
C GLU A 328 -7.95 19.17 -15.84
N VAL A 329 -7.64 20.32 -16.46
CA VAL A 329 -7.75 21.64 -15.83
C VAL A 329 -9.16 21.91 -15.36
N LEU A 330 -10.19 21.64 -16.17
CA LEU A 330 -11.59 21.81 -15.78
C LEU A 330 -11.95 20.97 -14.55
N VAL A 331 -11.51 19.70 -14.51
CA VAL A 331 -11.75 18.83 -13.35
C VAL A 331 -11.07 19.38 -12.11
N CYS A 332 -9.83 19.83 -12.22
CA CYS A 332 -9.08 20.42 -11.11
C CYS A 332 -9.78 21.68 -10.58
N VAL A 333 -10.16 22.61 -11.46
CA VAL A 333 -10.88 23.84 -11.12
C VAL A 333 -12.22 23.53 -10.44
N CYS A 334 -12.97 22.56 -10.95
CA CYS A 334 -14.22 22.11 -10.34
C CYS A 334 -14.00 21.62 -8.90
N ILE A 335 -12.96 20.82 -8.67
CA ILE A 335 -12.60 20.32 -7.33
C ILE A 335 -12.18 21.48 -6.42
N PHE A 336 -11.31 22.38 -6.87
CA PHE A 336 -10.86 23.53 -6.09
C PHE A 336 -12.04 24.38 -5.60
N ARG A 337 -12.96 24.73 -6.52
CA ARG A 337 -14.18 25.50 -6.19
C ARG A 337 -15.16 24.78 -5.28
N SER A 338 -15.04 23.48 -5.16
CA SER A 338 -15.89 22.62 -4.33
C SER A 338 -15.24 22.28 -2.98
N ALA A 339 -13.98 22.65 -2.75
CA ALA A 339 -13.18 22.32 -1.57
C ALA A 339 -12.82 23.60 -0.77
N PRO A 340 -13.78 24.18 0.00
CA PRO A 340 -13.60 25.48 0.65
C PRO A 340 -12.51 25.49 1.74
N ASN A 341 -12.21 24.34 2.34
CA ASN A 341 -11.27 24.20 3.45
C ASN A 341 -9.96 23.51 3.05
N LEU A 342 -9.57 23.62 1.78
CA LEU A 342 -8.34 22.99 1.28
C LEU A 342 -7.11 23.64 1.93
N GLU A 343 -6.30 22.86 2.65
CA GLU A 343 -5.12 23.34 3.37
C GLU A 343 -3.80 22.98 2.68
N GLU A 344 -3.74 21.82 2.01
CA GLU A 344 -2.55 21.32 1.35
C GLU A 344 -2.86 20.90 -0.10
N LEU A 345 -2.12 21.47 -1.05
CA LEU A 345 -2.16 21.11 -2.47
C LEU A 345 -0.82 20.51 -2.87
N HIS A 346 -0.83 19.24 -3.26
CA HIS A 346 0.32 18.54 -3.83
C HIS A 346 0.06 18.27 -5.31
N LEU A 347 0.88 18.82 -6.19
CA LEU A 347 0.80 18.67 -7.64
C LEU A 347 2.10 18.07 -8.17
N SER A 348 2.02 17.01 -8.97
CA SER A 348 3.08 16.56 -9.86
C SER A 348 2.65 16.85 -11.28
N VAL A 349 3.49 17.49 -12.08
CA VAL A 349 3.18 17.85 -13.47
C VAL A 349 3.75 16.79 -14.42
N ALA A 350 3.01 16.41 -15.45
CA ALA A 350 3.52 15.53 -16.50
C ALA A 350 4.33 16.31 -17.55
N SER A 351 5.33 15.66 -18.15
CA SER A 351 6.10 16.27 -19.23
C SER A 351 5.22 16.53 -20.45
N THR A 352 5.15 17.79 -20.88
CA THR A 352 4.43 18.20 -22.09
C THR A 352 5.38 18.30 -23.26
N THR A 353 4.98 17.80 -24.44
CA THR A 353 5.80 17.85 -25.66
C THR A 353 5.47 19.04 -26.57
N GLU A 354 4.39 19.79 -26.34
CA GLU A 354 3.90 20.79 -27.29
C GLU A 354 3.49 22.13 -26.62
N TYR A 355 3.90 23.25 -27.23
CA TYR A 355 3.55 24.61 -26.81
C TYR A 355 2.13 24.96 -27.25
N TYR A 356 1.13 24.81 -26.37
CA TYR A 356 -0.24 25.25 -26.63
C TYR A 356 -0.63 26.51 -25.86
N LYS A 357 -0.49 27.68 -26.50
CA LYS A 357 -0.93 29.00 -26.00
C LYS A 357 -2.39 29.05 -25.48
N PRO A 358 -3.39 28.41 -26.11
CA PRO A 358 -4.79 28.50 -25.66
C PRO A 358 -5.05 27.99 -24.24
N ALA A 359 -4.23 27.06 -23.75
CA ALA A 359 -4.40 26.50 -22.40
C ALA A 359 -4.03 27.52 -21.30
N ALA A 360 -3.08 28.42 -21.57
CA ALA A 360 -2.65 29.46 -20.65
C ALA A 360 -3.77 30.48 -20.37
N ASP A 361 -4.36 31.04 -21.42
CA ASP A 361 -5.47 32.01 -21.30
C ASP A 361 -6.69 31.37 -20.62
N PHE A 362 -6.93 30.08 -20.91
CA PHE A 362 -8.00 29.32 -20.29
C PHE A 362 -7.80 29.12 -18.78
N LEU A 363 -6.58 28.77 -18.36
CA LEU A 363 -6.22 28.64 -16.95
C LEU A 363 -6.47 29.95 -16.19
N ILE A 364 -5.99 31.07 -16.74
CA ILE A 364 -6.21 32.42 -16.16
C ILE A 364 -7.71 32.68 -16.03
N ALA A 365 -8.47 32.54 -17.12
CA ALA A 365 -9.90 32.82 -17.13
C ALA A 365 -10.69 31.98 -16.11
N LYS A 366 -10.23 30.77 -15.78
CA LYS A 366 -10.90 29.89 -14.81
C LYS A 366 -10.47 30.12 -13.37
N LEU A 367 -9.20 30.42 -13.11
CA LEU A 367 -8.68 30.50 -11.74
C LEU A 367 -8.62 31.93 -11.19
N SER A 368 -8.60 32.97 -12.02
CA SER A 368 -8.53 34.37 -11.55
C SER A 368 -9.70 34.81 -10.66
N ASN A 369 -10.81 34.07 -10.69
CA ASN A 369 -11.99 34.35 -9.85
C ASN A 369 -12.13 33.37 -8.68
N HIS A 370 -11.06 32.67 -8.30
CA HIS A 370 -11.08 31.69 -7.23
C HIS A 370 -9.94 31.92 -6.23
N ASP A 371 -10.32 32.29 -5.00
CA ASP A 371 -9.37 32.46 -3.91
C ASP A 371 -9.27 31.17 -3.08
N PHE A 372 -8.02 30.78 -2.81
CA PHE A 372 -7.66 29.66 -1.95
C PHE A 372 -7.52 30.14 -0.50
N GLU A 373 -8.65 30.47 0.13
CA GLU A 373 -8.70 31.14 1.44
C GLU A 373 -8.01 30.38 2.58
N GLN A 374 -7.95 29.05 2.50
CA GLN A 374 -7.41 28.19 3.57
C GLN A 374 -6.10 27.48 3.19
N LEU A 375 -5.57 27.72 1.99
CA LEU A 375 -4.40 26.99 1.49
C LEU A 375 -3.12 27.45 2.20
N LYS A 376 -2.53 26.56 2.99
CA LYS A 376 -1.32 26.80 3.80
C LYS A 376 -0.06 26.25 3.13
N VAL A 377 -0.18 25.14 2.41
CA VAL A 377 0.96 24.44 1.79
C VAL A 377 0.67 24.13 0.33
N ALA A 378 1.56 24.56 -0.56
CA ALA A 378 1.56 24.16 -1.97
C ALA A 378 2.87 23.45 -2.30
N LYS A 379 2.79 22.23 -2.85
CA LYS A 379 3.96 21.49 -3.31
C LYS A 379 3.78 21.10 -4.76
N ILE A 380 4.61 21.65 -5.63
CA ILE A 380 4.59 21.40 -7.07
C ILE A 380 5.88 20.70 -7.45
N ARG A 381 5.77 19.53 -8.07
CA ARG A 381 6.89 18.69 -8.49
C ARG A 381 6.89 18.54 -10.00
N ALA A 382 8.06 18.17 -10.53
CA ALA A 382 8.29 17.86 -11.94
C ALA A 382 8.09 19.05 -12.88
N VAL A 383 8.38 20.27 -12.41
CA VAL A 383 8.21 21.50 -13.20
C VAL A 383 9.27 21.58 -14.30
N GLN A 384 8.82 21.81 -15.54
CA GLN A 384 9.66 21.91 -16.74
C GLN A 384 9.80 23.36 -17.26
N ASN A 385 9.17 24.32 -16.59
CA ASN A 385 9.15 25.76 -16.88
C ASN A 385 8.35 26.09 -18.14
N VAL A 386 7.25 25.37 -18.35
CA VAL A 386 6.30 25.66 -19.43
C VAL A 386 5.36 26.79 -19.00
N GLN A 387 4.86 27.58 -19.95
CA GLN A 387 4.05 28.77 -19.67
C GLN A 387 2.84 28.48 -18.76
N THR A 388 2.13 27.36 -18.97
CA THR A 388 0.97 26.95 -18.16
C THR A 388 1.33 26.64 -16.71
N GLU A 389 2.48 26.00 -16.47
CA GLU A 389 3.01 25.71 -15.13
C GLU A 389 3.33 27.01 -14.39
N THR A 390 4.05 27.91 -15.06
CA THR A 390 4.42 29.22 -14.52
C THR A 390 3.18 30.04 -14.15
N ILE A 391 2.20 30.10 -15.05
CA ILE A 391 0.93 30.81 -14.81
C ILE A 391 0.18 30.20 -13.63
N PHE A 392 0.12 28.87 -13.55
CA PHE A 392 -0.53 28.20 -12.43
C PHE A 392 0.13 28.53 -11.09
N ILE A 393 1.47 28.53 -11.03
CA ILE A 393 2.24 28.92 -9.84
C ILE A 393 1.94 30.37 -9.46
N GLN A 394 1.96 31.29 -10.43
CA GLN A 394 1.68 32.70 -10.20
C GLN A 394 0.25 32.93 -9.70
N LEU A 395 -0.74 32.22 -10.25
CA LEU A 395 -2.14 32.27 -9.81
C LEU A 395 -2.28 31.76 -8.36
N LEU A 396 -1.62 30.65 -8.01
CA LEU A 396 -1.62 30.18 -6.63
C LEU A 396 -1.01 31.21 -5.68
N LEU A 397 0.11 31.84 -6.02
CA LEU A 397 0.73 32.89 -5.20
C LEU A 397 -0.19 34.11 -5.05
N ALA A 398 -0.84 34.54 -6.13
CA ALA A 398 -1.71 35.71 -6.16
C ALA A 398 -3.07 35.50 -5.46
N HIS A 399 -3.57 34.26 -5.38
CA HIS A 399 -4.91 33.95 -4.87
C HIS A 399 -4.90 33.11 -3.58
N SER A 400 -3.76 33.00 -2.88
CA SER A 400 -3.66 32.24 -1.61
C SER A 400 -3.19 33.13 -0.45
N PRO A 401 -4.10 33.85 0.24
CA PRO A 401 -3.74 34.87 1.24
C PRO A 401 -3.10 34.30 2.52
N VAL A 402 -3.30 33.01 2.83
CA VAL A 402 -2.77 32.36 4.05
C VAL A 402 -1.66 31.36 3.76
N LEU A 403 -1.11 31.38 2.54
CA LEU A 403 -0.06 30.46 2.12
C LEU A 403 1.21 30.66 2.94
N LYS A 404 1.64 29.62 3.64
CA LYS A 404 2.84 29.64 4.49
C LYS A 404 4.07 29.09 3.77
N ARG A 405 3.86 28.06 2.94
CA ARG A 405 4.95 27.36 2.29
C ARG A 405 4.58 26.97 0.87
N MET A 406 5.42 27.36 -0.08
CA MET A 406 5.40 26.85 -1.45
C MET A 406 6.70 26.10 -1.73
N THR A 407 6.62 24.87 -2.21
CA THR A 407 7.78 24.08 -2.64
C THR A 407 7.66 23.74 -4.10
N ILE A 408 8.63 24.17 -4.90
CA ILE A 408 8.72 23.92 -6.34
C ILE A 408 9.92 23.00 -6.56
N VAL A 409 9.69 21.84 -7.16
CA VAL A 409 10.74 20.86 -7.47
C VAL A 409 10.83 20.67 -8.97
N HIS A 410 11.99 21.01 -9.53
CA HIS A 410 12.33 20.85 -10.94
C HIS A 410 13.00 19.50 -11.19
N TYR A 411 12.72 18.92 -12.36
CA TYR A 411 13.51 17.81 -12.90
C TYR A 411 14.37 18.32 -14.07
N GLY A 412 15.69 18.20 -13.93
CA GLY A 412 16.67 18.69 -14.90
C GLY A 412 17.24 20.08 -14.56
N SER A 413 18.18 20.56 -15.37
CA SER A 413 19.07 21.70 -15.03
C SER A 413 18.44 23.09 -15.11
N ARG A 414 17.14 23.22 -15.40
CA ARG A 414 16.46 24.50 -15.59
C ARG A 414 15.53 24.79 -14.42
N ILE A 415 16.01 25.61 -13.50
CA ILE A 415 15.23 26.15 -12.39
C ILE A 415 14.36 27.32 -12.90
N LEU A 416 13.14 27.46 -12.39
CA LEU A 416 12.32 28.66 -12.64
C LEU A 416 13.12 29.91 -12.22
N PRO A 417 13.37 30.87 -13.13
CA PRO A 417 14.09 32.10 -12.77
C PRO A 417 13.36 32.84 -11.64
N THR A 418 14.10 33.31 -10.64
CA THR A 418 13.54 34.04 -9.49
C THR A 418 12.72 35.25 -9.94
N GLU A 419 13.15 35.90 -11.03
CA GLU A 419 12.47 37.02 -11.69
C GLU A 419 11.00 36.71 -12.07
N VAL A 420 10.70 35.46 -12.43
CA VAL A 420 9.35 35.03 -12.81
C VAL A 420 8.44 34.84 -11.60
N LEU A 421 9.02 34.46 -10.46
CA LEU A 421 8.33 34.38 -9.17
C LEU A 421 8.13 35.77 -8.55
N GLU A 422 9.07 36.68 -8.76
CA GLU A 422 9.02 38.09 -8.32
C GLU A 422 8.01 38.93 -9.11
N GLN A 423 7.66 38.53 -10.34
CA GLN A 423 6.62 39.18 -11.15
C GLN A 423 5.20 39.03 -10.58
N SER A 424 4.94 38.00 -9.78
CA SER A 424 3.67 37.84 -9.05
C SER A 424 3.81 38.40 -7.65
N VAL A 425 2.97 39.37 -7.27
CA VAL A 425 2.86 39.82 -5.87
C VAL A 425 2.10 38.75 -5.10
N PRO A 426 2.74 38.05 -4.13
CA PRO A 426 2.05 37.03 -3.36
C PRO A 426 0.97 37.67 -2.49
N ALA A 427 -0.21 37.06 -2.40
CA ALA A 427 -1.26 37.51 -1.49
C ALA A 427 -0.87 37.32 -0.02
N SER A 428 -0.09 36.27 0.27
CA SER A 428 0.50 36.05 1.59
C SER A 428 1.85 36.76 1.73
N LYS A 429 2.00 37.56 2.80
CA LYS A 429 3.24 38.29 3.08
C LYS A 429 4.33 37.42 3.70
N ASP A 430 3.95 36.30 4.30
CA ASP A 430 4.83 35.42 5.09
C ASP A 430 5.16 34.10 4.36
N VAL A 431 4.95 34.04 3.04
CA VAL A 431 5.16 32.79 2.28
C VAL A 431 6.65 32.47 2.13
N GLU A 432 7.05 31.27 2.58
CA GLU A 432 8.37 30.71 2.29
C GLU A 432 8.33 29.93 0.98
N ILE A 433 9.13 30.38 -0.01
CA ILE A 433 9.23 29.72 -1.32
C ILE A 433 10.53 28.92 -1.39
N PHE A 434 10.41 27.60 -1.52
CA PHE A 434 11.52 26.67 -1.71
C PHE A 434 11.58 26.25 -3.17
N ASN A 435 12.61 26.69 -3.89
CA ASN A 435 12.84 26.32 -5.28
C ASN A 435 14.01 25.33 -5.38
N LEU A 436 13.71 24.07 -5.66
CA LEU A 436 14.62 22.93 -5.56
C LEU A 436 14.83 22.27 -6.92
N CYS A 437 16.05 21.81 -7.18
CA CYS A 437 16.41 21.00 -8.34
C CYS A 437 16.84 19.61 -7.86
N VAL A 438 16.33 18.55 -8.50
CA VAL A 438 16.63 17.15 -8.16
C VAL A 438 17.23 16.41 -9.35
#